data_AF-A0AAD2FM69-F1
#
_entry.id   AF-A0AAD2FM69-F1
#
_cell.length_a   1.000
_cell.length_b   1.000
_cell.length_c   1.000
_cell.angle_alpha   90.00
_cell.angle_beta   90.00
_cell.angle_gamma   90.00
#
_symmetry.space_group_name_H-M   'P 1'
#
loop_
_entity.id
_entity.type
_entity.pdbx_description
1 polymer ?
#
loop_
_entity_poly.entity_id
_entity_poly.type
_entity_poly.pdbx_seq_one_letter_code
_entity_poly.pdbx_strand_id
1 'polypeptide(L)'
;MEFNVFHGVKADSLTAKEKKMSANMINIIEEKVNRGHTPENPILRARSVMEGRVQRGLYLKEETASPKVSLDAFLLTSIIDVIENRDKAITDVKGAYLHAKMKDKVIMKSQDRRWIFSATLTKL
;
A
#
# COMPACT_ATOMS: atom_id res chain seq x y z
N MET A 1 7.41 15.34 -2.82
CA MET A 1 7.84 14.33 -1.84
C MET A 1 8.00 13.02 -2.60
N GLU A 2 9.25 12.59 -2.81
CA GLU A 2 9.53 11.27 -3.37
C GLU A 2 9.59 10.25 -2.23
N PHE A 3 8.84 9.17 -2.37
CA PHE A 3 8.76 8.10 -1.37
C PHE A 3 9.81 7.05 -1.68
N ASN A 4 10.93 7.03 -0.93
CA ASN A 4 11.99 6.04 -1.14
C ASN A 4 11.69 4.72 -0.40
N VAL A 5 10.61 4.06 -0.83
CA VAL A 5 10.00 2.90 -0.14
C VAL A 5 10.34 1.57 -0.82
N PHE A 6 10.49 1.59 -2.14
CA PHE A 6 10.73 0.40 -2.95
C PHE A 6 12.16 0.41 -3.49
N HIS A 7 12.85 -0.70 -3.28
CA HIS A 7 14.24 -0.89 -3.66
C HIS A 7 14.36 -2.15 -4.53
N GLY A 8 14.97 -2.05 -5.70
CA GLY A 8 15.24 -3.20 -6.56
C GLY A 8 16.22 -4.17 -5.91
N VAL A 9 15.95 -5.48 -5.98
CA VAL A 9 16.83 -6.53 -5.41
C VAL A 9 17.06 -7.62 -6.46
N LYS A 10 18.28 -8.16 -6.52
CA LYS A 10 18.61 -9.24 -7.46
C LYS A 10 18.11 -10.58 -6.93
N ALA A 11 17.63 -11.44 -7.83
CA ALA A 11 17.14 -12.79 -7.49
C ALA A 11 18.20 -13.63 -6.76
N ASP A 12 19.46 -13.47 -7.13
CA ASP A 12 20.56 -14.27 -6.60
C ASP A 12 20.93 -13.87 -5.17
N SER A 13 20.68 -12.62 -4.79
CA SER A 13 20.91 -12.11 -3.43
C SER A 13 19.86 -12.54 -2.40
N LEU A 14 18.78 -13.22 -2.83
CA LEU A 14 17.72 -13.66 -1.93
C LEU A 14 18.02 -15.03 -1.32
N THR A 15 17.79 -15.14 -0.02
CA THR A 15 17.82 -16.42 0.71
C THR A 15 16.69 -17.35 0.24
N ALA A 16 16.84 -18.66 0.46
CA ALA A 16 15.81 -19.63 0.11
C ALA A 16 14.47 -19.36 0.81
N LYS A 17 14.52 -18.87 2.06
CA LYS A 17 13.33 -18.47 2.83
C LYS A 17 12.64 -17.24 2.22
N GLU A 18 13.41 -16.21 1.85
CA GLU A 18 12.87 -15.02 1.17
C GLU A 18 12.26 -15.37 -0.20
N LYS A 19 12.89 -16.26 -0.97
CA LYS A 19 12.34 -16.74 -2.24
C LYS A 19 11.00 -17.46 -2.05
N LYS A 20 10.88 -18.29 -1.02
CA LYS A 20 9.63 -18.99 -0.69
C LYS A 20 8.53 -18.04 -0.20
N MET A 21 8.90 -16.99 0.55
CA MET A 21 7.97 -15.99 1.09
C MET A 21 7.67 -14.81 0.15
N SER A 22 8.33 -14.75 -1.01
CA SER A 22 8.11 -13.70 -2.01
C SER A 22 6.66 -13.67 -2.51
N ALA A 23 6.04 -12.48 -2.46
CA ALA A 23 4.71 -12.26 -2.97
C ALA A 23 4.73 -11.99 -4.47
N ASN A 24 3.68 -12.42 -5.18
CA ASN A 24 3.50 -12.01 -6.56
C ASN A 24 3.01 -10.56 -6.63
N MET A 25 3.52 -9.81 -7.60
CA MET A 25 3.02 -8.50 -7.99
C MET A 25 2.06 -8.67 -9.16
N ILE A 26 0.82 -8.24 -8.99
CA ILE A 26 -0.22 -8.22 -10.03
C ILE A 26 -0.26 -6.81 -10.60
N ASN A 27 0.01 -6.68 -11.89
CA ASN A 27 -0.07 -5.41 -12.59
C ASN A 27 -1.37 -5.35 -13.38
N ILE A 28 -2.17 -4.33 -13.11
CA ILE A 28 -3.41 -4.04 -13.82
C ILE A 28 -3.15 -2.78 -14.62
N ILE A 29 -3.20 -2.90 -15.95
CA ILE A 29 -3.05 -1.77 -16.86
C ILE A 29 -4.41 -1.56 -17.51
N GLU A 30 -4.91 -0.34 -17.39
CA GLU A 30 -6.20 0.06 -17.92
C GLU A 30 -6.03 1.35 -18.72
N GLU A 31 -6.59 1.38 -19.93
CA GLU A 31 -6.69 2.58 -20.73
C GLU A 31 -7.92 3.39 -20.34
N LYS A 32 -7.75 4.68 -20.08
CA LYS A 32 -8.81 5.61 -19.70
C LYS A 32 -9.28 6.39 -20.90
N VAL A 33 -10.32 5.86 -21.56
CA VAL A 33 -10.98 6.50 -22.70
C VAL A 33 -11.69 7.82 -22.35
N ASN A 34 -12.16 7.99 -21.11
CA ASN A 34 -12.97 9.16 -20.72
C ASN A 34 -12.17 10.37 -20.21
N ARG A 35 -10.85 10.45 -20.40
CA ARG A 35 -10.00 11.50 -19.77
C ARG A 35 -9.21 12.39 -20.74
N GLY A 36 -9.75 12.73 -21.90
CA GLY A 36 -8.98 13.45 -22.93
C GLY A 36 -8.10 12.50 -23.75
N HIS A 37 -8.58 11.26 -23.88
CA HIS A 37 -8.01 10.24 -24.74
C HIS A 37 -8.12 10.68 -26.20
N THR A 38 -7.04 10.47 -26.95
CA THR A 38 -7.05 10.53 -28.41
C THR A 38 -6.36 9.27 -28.93
N PRO A 39 -6.64 8.82 -30.17
CA PRO A 39 -5.93 7.68 -30.77
C PRO A 39 -4.40 7.84 -30.80
N GLU A 40 -3.93 9.10 -30.82
CA GLU A 40 -2.51 9.47 -30.84
C GLU A 40 -1.90 9.60 -29.42
N ASN A 41 -2.73 9.77 -28.39
CA ASN A 41 -2.31 9.91 -26.99
C ASN A 41 -3.24 9.13 -26.04
N PRO A 42 -3.03 7.82 -25.90
CA PRO A 42 -3.80 6.98 -25.00
C PRO A 42 -3.43 7.26 -23.53
N ILE A 43 -4.44 7.42 -22.68
CA ILE A 43 -4.23 7.64 -21.25
C ILE A 43 -4.18 6.30 -20.54
N LEU A 44 -2.97 5.77 -20.36
CA LEU A 44 -2.76 4.52 -19.65
C LEU A 44 -2.67 4.75 -18.14
N ARG A 45 -3.38 3.95 -17.36
CA ARG A 45 -3.24 3.87 -15.91
C ARG A 45 -2.84 2.46 -15.51
N ALA A 46 -1.63 2.36 -14.97
CA ALA A 46 -1.16 1.14 -14.34
C ALA A 46 -1.37 1.21 -12.82
N ARG A 47 -1.76 0.09 -12.22
CA ARG A 47 -1.75 -0.15 -10.78
C ARG A 47 -1.07 -1.48 -10.51
N SER A 48 -0.10 -1.45 -9.61
CA SER A 48 0.60 -2.66 -9.15
C SER A 48 0.11 -3.01 -7.76
N VAL A 49 -0.34 -4.25 -7.57
CA VAL A 49 -0.90 -4.76 -6.32
C VAL A 49 -0.11 -5.97 -5.87
N MET A 50 0.22 -6.01 -4.58
CA MET A 50 0.87 -7.15 -3.97
C MET A 50 -0.14 -8.24 -3.59
N GLU A 51 0.16 -9.50 -3.88
CA GLU A 51 -0.64 -10.62 -3.42
C GLU A 51 -0.46 -10.88 -1.91
N GLY A 52 -1.29 -10.23 -1.09
CA GLY A 52 -1.21 -10.31 0.38
C GLY A 52 -1.54 -11.68 0.99
N ARG A 53 -2.00 -12.67 0.20
CA ARG A 53 -2.28 -14.03 0.71
C ARG A 53 -1.07 -14.67 1.36
N VAL A 54 0.13 -14.39 0.84
CA VAL A 54 1.39 -14.92 1.40
C VAL A 54 1.73 -14.34 2.77
N GLN A 55 1.11 -13.21 3.15
CA GLN A 55 1.28 -12.59 4.47
C GLN A 55 0.32 -13.12 5.53
N ARG A 56 -0.69 -13.92 5.13
CA ARG A 56 -1.68 -14.46 6.06
C ARG A 56 -1.02 -15.45 7.02
N GLY A 57 -1.01 -15.11 8.30
CA GLY A 57 -0.38 -15.92 9.37
C GLY A 57 1.08 -15.59 9.65
N LEU A 58 1.69 -14.62 8.94
CA LEU A 58 3.02 -14.12 9.29
C LEU A 58 3.02 -13.20 10.51
N TYR A 59 1.94 -12.44 10.68
CA TYR A 59 1.76 -11.51 11.78
C TYR A 59 0.61 -11.96 12.66
N LEU A 60 0.75 -11.75 13.97
CA LEU A 60 -0.33 -11.95 14.91
C LEU A 60 -1.42 -10.89 14.70
N LYS A 61 -2.66 -11.22 15.09
CA LYS A 61 -3.78 -10.28 14.93
C LYS A 61 -3.57 -9.03 15.80
N GLU A 62 -2.94 -9.22 16.95
CA GLU A 62 -2.59 -8.19 17.91
C GLU A 62 -1.56 -7.22 17.33
N GLU A 63 -0.62 -7.71 16.51
CA GLU A 63 0.43 -6.89 15.87
C GLU A 63 -0.09 -6.10 14.66
N THR A 64 -1.18 -6.56 14.04
CA THR A 64 -1.78 -5.94 12.85
C THR A 64 -3.01 -5.08 13.19
N ALA A 65 -3.45 -5.09 14.45
CA ALA A 65 -4.64 -4.37 14.87
C ALA A 65 -4.37 -2.86 14.95
N SER A 66 -4.97 -2.11 14.03
CA SER A 66 -5.15 -0.67 14.21
C SER A 66 -6.30 -0.41 15.18
N PRO A 67 -6.25 0.66 16.00
CA PRO A 67 -7.44 1.13 16.71
C PRO A 67 -8.57 1.36 15.70
N LYS A 68 -9.73 0.78 15.99
CA LYS A 68 -10.94 0.88 15.17
C LYS A 68 -11.97 1.69 15.92
N VAL A 69 -12.55 2.68 15.25
CA VAL A 69 -13.74 3.39 15.72
C VAL A 69 -14.95 2.89 14.93
N SER A 70 -16.09 2.72 15.59
CA SER A 70 -17.35 2.46 14.87
C SER A 70 -17.73 3.69 14.06
N LEU A 71 -18.22 3.49 12.83
CA LEU A 71 -18.71 4.58 11.99
C LEU A 71 -19.84 5.35 12.69
N ASP A 72 -20.75 4.64 13.36
CA ASP A 72 -21.87 5.26 14.07
C ASP A 72 -21.38 6.13 15.24
N ALA A 73 -20.40 5.63 16.00
CA ALA A 73 -19.81 6.40 17.09
C ALA A 73 -19.11 7.67 16.57
N PHE A 74 -18.36 7.55 15.47
CA PHE A 74 -17.70 8.69 14.83
C PHE A 74 -18.70 9.74 14.32
N LEU A 75 -19.78 9.30 13.68
CA LEU A 75 -20.84 10.20 13.20
C LEU A 75 -21.56 10.89 14.36
N LEU A 76 -21.92 10.17 15.41
CA LEU A 76 -22.54 10.74 16.61
C LEU A 76 -21.67 11.81 17.25
N THR A 77 -20.37 11.54 17.42
CA THR A 77 -19.45 12.55 17.96
C THR A 77 -19.34 13.77 17.06
N SER A 78 -19.31 13.56 15.73
CA SER A 78 -19.25 14.67 14.76
C SER A 78 -20.51 15.54 14.82
N ILE A 79 -21.69 14.94 14.99
CA ILE A 79 -22.96 15.67 15.15
C ILE A 79 -22.95 16.50 16.43
N ILE A 80 -22.48 15.93 17.55
CA ILE A 80 -22.35 16.66 18.82
C ILE A 80 -21.41 17.86 18.65
N ASP A 81 -20.28 17.68 17.96
CA ASP A 81 -19.33 18.76 17.72
C ASP A 81 -19.93 19.90 16.89
N VAL A 82 -20.80 19.58 15.92
CA VAL A 82 -21.55 20.58 15.15
C VAL A 82 -22.58 21.30 16.02
N ILE A 83 -23.33 20.58 16.86
CA ILE A 83 -24.35 21.17 17.76
C ILE A 83 -23.70 22.09 18.80
N GLU A 84 -22.57 21.68 19.35
CA GLU A 84 -21.80 22.47 20.32
C GLU A 84 -20.91 23.54 19.67
N ASN A 85 -20.98 23.68 18.34
CA ASN A 85 -20.25 24.67 17.56
C ASN A 85 -18.72 24.61 17.80
N ARG A 86 -18.18 23.39 17.91
CA ARG A 86 -16.75 23.12 18.11
C ARG A 86 -16.02 23.11 16.77
N ASP A 87 -14.97 23.90 16.65
CA ASP A 87 -14.12 23.92 15.45
C ASP A 87 -13.31 22.62 15.35
N LYS A 88 -13.71 21.72 14.43
CA LYS A 88 -12.98 20.49 14.13
C LYS A 88 -12.63 20.39 12.65
N ALA A 89 -11.39 19.99 12.37
CA ALA A 89 -10.91 19.71 11.04
C ALA A 89 -10.55 18.23 10.90
N ILE A 90 -10.99 17.61 9.81
CA ILE A 90 -10.65 16.23 9.44
C ILE A 90 -9.77 16.30 8.19
N THR A 91 -8.59 15.68 8.26
CA THR A 91 -7.66 15.62 7.13
C THR A 91 -7.24 14.18 6.86
N ASP A 92 -7.16 13.82 5.58
CA ASP A 92 -6.63 12.54 5.13
C ASP A 92 -5.15 12.68 4.77
N VAL A 93 -4.33 11.76 5.28
CA VAL A 93 -2.90 11.73 4.95
C VAL A 93 -2.70 10.85 3.74
N LYS A 94 -2.49 11.48 2.58
CA LYS A 94 -2.18 10.78 1.33
C LYS A 94 -0.98 9.84 1.52
N GLY A 95 -1.19 8.56 1.23
CA GLY A 95 -0.11 7.57 1.31
C GLY A 95 0.37 7.31 2.73
N ALA A 96 -0.49 7.42 3.76
CA ALA A 96 -0.14 7.12 5.16
C ALA A 96 0.61 5.77 5.32
N TYR A 97 0.25 4.76 4.53
CA TYR A 97 0.92 3.44 4.53
C TYR A 97 2.38 3.48 4.04
N LEU A 98 2.76 4.46 3.21
CA LEU A 98 4.13 4.66 2.74
C LEU A 98 5.00 5.37 3.78
N HIS A 99 4.39 6.08 4.73
CA HIS A 99 5.08 6.73 5.84
C HIS A 99 5.31 5.80 7.03
N ALA A 100 4.64 4.64 7.07
CA ALA A 100 4.75 3.69 8.16
C ALA A 100 6.17 3.11 8.24
N LYS A 101 6.75 3.03 9.44
CA LYS A 101 8.05 2.37 9.65
C LYS A 101 7.81 0.87 9.83
N MET A 102 8.35 0.05 8.94
CA MET A 102 8.27 -1.42 9.03
C MET A 102 9.66 -1.97 9.37
N LYS A 103 9.75 -2.84 10.38
CA LYS A 103 11.01 -3.53 10.73
C LYS A 103 11.33 -4.66 9.75
N ASP A 104 10.29 -5.31 9.26
CA ASP A 104 10.40 -6.47 8.38
C ASP A 104 10.57 -6.08 6.92
N LYS A 105 11.18 -6.99 6.16
CA LYS A 105 11.43 -6.83 4.72
C LYS A 105 10.43 -7.64 3.94
N VAL A 106 9.84 -7.02 2.92
CA VAL A 106 8.84 -7.66 2.08
C VAL A 106 9.36 -7.75 0.65
N ILE A 107 9.41 -8.96 0.10
CA ILE A 107 9.89 -9.22 -1.26
C ILE A 107 8.70 -9.44 -2.19
N MET A 108 8.72 -8.74 -3.32
CA MET A 108 7.74 -8.85 -4.40
C MET A 108 8.44 -9.28 -5.69
N LYS A 109 7.81 -10.18 -6.44
CA LYS A 109 8.29 -10.63 -7.75
C LYS A 109 7.22 -10.42 -8.82
N SER A 110 7.66 -10.04 -10.01
CA SER A 110 6.80 -10.09 -11.20
C SER A 110 6.55 -11.54 -11.63
N GLN A 111 5.44 -11.82 -12.32
CA GLN A 111 5.12 -13.16 -12.85
C GLN A 111 6.26 -13.71 -13.73
N ASP A 112 6.92 -12.86 -14.51
CA ASP A 112 8.04 -13.26 -15.38
C ASP A 112 9.38 -13.49 -14.65
N ARG A 113 9.41 -13.38 -13.30
CA ARG A 113 10.59 -13.55 -12.42
C ARG A 113 11.82 -12.70 -12.76
N ARG A 114 11.75 -11.86 -13.79
CA ARG A 114 12.85 -11.02 -14.28
C ARG A 114 13.08 -9.77 -13.42
N TRP A 115 12.03 -9.31 -12.74
CA TRP A 115 12.06 -8.14 -11.88
C TRP A 115 11.61 -8.50 -10.46
N ILE A 116 12.48 -8.20 -9.50
CA ILE A 116 12.25 -8.42 -8.07
C ILE A 116 12.44 -7.08 -7.37
N PHE A 117 11.42 -6.71 -6.60
CA PHE A 117 11.39 -5.50 -5.82
C PHE A 117 11.32 -5.88 -4.34
N SER A 118 12.14 -5.26 -3.52
CA SER A 118 11.95 -5.30 -2.07
C SER A 118 11.32 -3.99 -1.61
N ALA A 119 10.27 -4.09 -0.81
CA ALA A 119 9.87 -2.99 0.04
C ALA A 119 10.64 -3.14 1.35
N THR A 120 11.57 -2.21 1.58
CA THR A 120 12.27 -2.08 2.86
C THR A 120 12.13 -0.61 3.24
N LEU A 121 11.39 -0.34 4.31
CA LEU A 121 11.22 1.02 4.83
C LEU A 121 12.38 1.28 5.79
N THR A 122 13.47 1.85 5.27
CA THR A 122 14.69 2.13 6.03
C THR A 122 14.44 3.26 7.04
N LYS A 123 14.99 3.09 8.25
CA LYS A 123 14.94 4.04 9.39
C LYS A 123 15.40 5.46 8.99
N LEU A 124 14.74 6.47 9.58
CA LEU A 124 15.38 7.76 9.93
C LEU A 124 16.47 7.50 10.96
#